data_AF-A0A3D6CUX9-F1
#
_entry.id   AF-A0A3D6CUX9-F1
#
_cell.length_a   1.000
_cell.length_b   1.000
_cell.length_c   1.000
_cell.angle_alpha   90.00
_cell.angle_beta   90.00
_cell.angle_gamma   90.00
#
_symmetry.space_group_name_H-M   'P 1'
#
loop_
_entity.id
_entity.type
_entity.pdbx_description
1 polymer ?
#
loop_
_entity_poly.entity_id
_entity_poly.type
_entity_poly.pdbx_seq_one_letter_code
_entity_poly.pdbx_strand_id
1 'polypeptide(L)'
;MPLAASGPVAVVHDGASFVVDLQPVTGGAEMSVARDGAAFGYDEGLLAKRVAEDFCMARSARLDPAAFGRFRAGQWVFDGGCA
;
A
#
# COMPACT_ATOMS: atom_id res chain seq x y z
N MET A 1 16.42 8.08 -12.04
CA MET A 1 15.07 7.94 -11.44
C MET A 1 15.25 7.97 -9.94
N PRO A 2 14.68 8.94 -9.19
CA PRO A 2 15.03 9.04 -7.78
C PRO A 2 14.34 7.92 -6.99
N LEU A 3 15.14 7.06 -6.36
CA LEU A 3 14.80 6.00 -5.40
C LEU A 3 14.20 6.51 -4.07
N ALA A 4 13.75 7.77 -3.99
CA ALA A 4 13.63 8.49 -2.72
C ALA A 4 12.36 8.20 -1.90
N ALA A 5 11.54 7.22 -2.29
CA ALA A 5 10.32 6.87 -1.52
C ALA A 5 10.11 5.36 -1.36
N SER A 6 11.16 4.55 -1.47
CA SER A 6 11.09 3.13 -1.16
C SER A 6 11.25 2.89 0.34
N GLY A 7 10.43 2.01 0.92
CA GLY A 7 10.53 1.62 2.33
C GLY A 7 9.21 1.74 3.12
N PRO A 8 9.17 1.17 4.33
CA PRO A 8 7.97 1.13 5.15
C PRO A 8 7.66 2.52 5.73
N VAL A 9 6.41 2.94 5.57
CA VAL A 9 5.90 4.22 6.10
C VAL A 9 4.61 3.98 6.86
N ALA A 10 4.51 4.57 8.04
CA ALA A 10 3.29 4.56 8.83
C ALA A 10 2.22 5.47 8.19
N VAL A 11 1.02 4.95 8.04
CA VAL A 11 -0.17 5.64 7.53
C VAL A 11 -1.28 5.47 8.54
N VAL A 12 -1.97 6.56 8.88
CA VAL A 12 -3.15 6.51 9.75
C VAL A 12 -4.38 6.66 8.88
N HIS A 13 -5.30 5.69 8.96
CA HIS A 13 -6.59 5.72 8.28
C HIS A 13 -7.69 5.39 9.28
N ASP A 14 -8.71 6.25 9.38
CA ASP A 14 -9.83 6.11 10.33
C ASP A 14 -9.40 5.81 11.79
N GLY A 15 -8.27 6.39 12.21
CA GLY A 15 -7.72 6.22 13.56
C GLY A 15 -6.96 4.91 13.80
N ALA A 16 -6.86 4.02 12.80
CA ALA A 16 -6.02 2.84 12.83
C ALA A 16 -4.66 3.10 12.16
N SER A 17 -3.61 2.44 12.67
CA SER A 17 -2.25 2.53 12.15
C SER A 17 -1.98 1.39 11.15
N PHE A 18 -1.33 1.74 10.05
CA PHE A 18 -0.95 0.83 8.98
C PHE A 18 0.50 1.09 8.57
N VAL A 19 1.17 0.05 8.11
CA VAL A 19 2.48 0.14 7.49
C VAL A 19 2.31 -0.13 6.01
N VAL A 20 2.69 0.86 5.20
CA VAL A 20 2.73 0.73 3.74
C VAL A 20 4.19 0.68 3.32
N ASP A 21 4.58 -0.39 2.66
CA ASP A 21 5.92 -0.57 2.12
C ASP A 21 5.87 -0.59 0.60
N LEU A 22 6.40 0.47 -0.01
CA LEU A 22 6.52 0.62 -1.47
C LEU A 22 7.94 0.21 -1.88
N GLN A 23 8.06 -0.78 -2.74
CA GLN A 23 9.33 -1.31 -3.21
C GLN A 23 9.40 -1.25 -4.75
N PRO A 24 10.51 -0.76 -5.34
CA PRO A 24 10.72 -0.91 -6.78
C PRO A 24 10.94 -2.40 -7.11
N VAL A 25 10.32 -2.88 -8.19
CA VAL A 25 10.47 -4.26 -8.69
C VAL A 25 10.78 -4.26 -10.18
N THR A 26 11.25 -5.40 -10.69
CA THR A 26 11.46 -5.55 -12.14
C THR A 26 10.13 -5.39 -12.86
N GLY A 27 9.98 -4.29 -13.61
CA GLY A 27 8.76 -3.97 -14.37
C GLY A 27 7.83 -2.93 -13.73
N GLY A 28 8.17 -2.36 -12.56
CA GLY A 28 7.35 -1.33 -11.93
C GLY A 28 7.64 -1.13 -10.44
N ALA A 29 6.58 -1.13 -9.64
CA ALA A 29 6.64 -1.06 -8.18
C ALA A 29 5.64 -2.06 -7.58
N GLU A 30 5.97 -2.60 -6.42
CA GLU A 30 5.06 -3.39 -5.60
C GLU A 30 4.83 -2.64 -4.29
N MET A 31 3.58 -2.60 -3.84
CA MET A 31 3.21 -1.94 -2.59
C MET A 31 2.50 -2.92 -1.67
N SER A 32 3.03 -3.12 -0.47
CA SER A 32 2.38 -3.93 0.55
C SER A 32 1.76 -3.04 1.63
N VAL A 33 0.60 -3.46 2.12
CA VAL A 33 -0.17 -2.79 3.17
C VAL A 33 -0.44 -3.80 4.27
N ALA A 34 0.13 -3.53 5.44
CA ALA A 34 -0.09 -4.29 6.67
C ALA A 34 -0.74 -3.39 7.72
N ARG A 35 -1.60 -3.95 8.57
CA ARG A 35 -2.13 -3.23 9.73
C ARG A 35 -1.17 -3.40 10.90
N ASP A 36 -0.91 -2.31 11.61
CA ASP A 36 -0.12 -2.33 12.84
C ASP A 36 -0.95 -2.99 13.95
N GLY A 37 -0.69 -4.29 14.21
CA GLY A 37 -1.45 -5.11 15.15
C GLY A 37 -2.13 -6.32 14.49
N ALA A 38 -3.47 -6.32 14.46
CA ALA A 38 -4.24 -7.45 13.95
C ALA A 38 -4.11 -7.57 12.42
N ALA A 39 -3.78 -8.77 11.94
CA ALA A 39 -3.70 -9.09 10.52
C ALA A 39 -5.01 -8.78 9.79
N PHE A 40 -4.93 -8.39 8.51
CA PHE A 40 -6.10 -8.20 7.68
C PHE A 40 -6.87 -9.49 7.46
N GLY A 41 -8.19 -9.37 7.40
CA GLY A 41 -9.08 -10.35 6.78
C GLY A 41 -9.00 -10.32 5.24
N TYR A 42 -9.36 -11.44 4.61
CA TYR A 42 -9.46 -11.55 3.15
C TYR A 42 -10.58 -10.65 2.57
N ASP A 43 -11.58 -10.31 3.37
CA ASP A 43 -12.68 -9.41 3.03
C ASP A 43 -12.30 -7.93 3.15
N GLU A 44 -11.15 -7.60 3.76
CA GLU A 44 -10.73 -6.23 4.05
C GLU A 44 -9.93 -5.56 2.92
N GLY A 45 -10.02 -6.06 1.68
CA GLY A 45 -9.28 -5.52 0.54
C GLY A 45 -9.65 -4.08 0.18
N LEU A 46 -10.90 -3.68 0.40
CA LEU A 46 -11.32 -2.29 0.21
C LEU A 46 -10.63 -1.35 1.21
N LEU A 47 -10.49 -1.76 2.48
CA LEU A 47 -9.79 -0.98 3.49
C LEU A 47 -8.31 -0.82 3.12
N ALA A 48 -7.64 -1.92 2.77
CA ALA A 48 -6.25 -1.86 2.35
C ALA A 48 -6.04 -0.96 1.12
N LYS A 49 -6.98 -0.97 0.17
CA LYS A 49 -6.92 -0.08 -1.00
C LYS A 49 -7.02 1.39 -0.61
N ARG A 50 -7.93 1.76 0.30
CA ARG A 50 -8.06 3.14 0.78
C ARG A 50 -6.80 3.63 1.49
N VAL A 51 -6.17 2.76 2.30
CA VAL A 51 -4.87 3.07 2.93
C VAL A 51 -3.78 3.31 1.88
N ALA A 52 -3.74 2.52 0.81
CA ALA A 52 -2.81 2.73 -0.30
C ALA A 52 -3.10 4.04 -1.06
N GLU A 53 -4.37 4.41 -1.24
CA GLU A 53 -4.78 5.70 -1.82
C GLU A 53 -4.30 6.87 -0.96
N ASP A 54 -4.51 6.82 0.37
CA ASP A 54 -4.02 7.85 1.30
C ASP A 54 -2.49 7.98 1.27
N PHE A 55 -1.79 6.85 1.22
CA PHE A 55 -0.33 6.82 1.08
C PHE A 55 0.16 7.54 -0.19
N CYS A 56 -0.51 7.34 -1.31
CA CYS A 56 -0.17 7.99 -2.58
C CYS A 56 -0.58 9.46 -2.61
N MET A 57 -1.75 9.81 -2.07
CA MET A 57 -2.20 11.20 -1.96
C MET A 57 -1.24 12.05 -1.11
N ALA A 58 -0.72 11.49 -0.01
CA ALA A 58 0.29 12.14 0.82
C ALA A 58 1.58 12.47 0.05
N ARG A 59 1.83 11.80 -1.08
CA ARG A 59 2.96 12.02 -2.00
C ARG A 59 2.58 12.85 -3.24
N SER A 60 1.41 13.50 -3.23
CA SER A 60 0.88 14.23 -4.38
C SER A 60 0.74 13.37 -5.66
N ALA A 61 0.50 12.07 -5.48
CA ALA A 61 0.29 11.09 -6.54
C ALA A 61 -1.05 10.37 -6.33
N ARG A 62 -1.47 9.55 -7.30
CA ARG A 62 -2.66 8.69 -7.15
C ARG A 62 -2.23 7.23 -7.10
N LEU A 63 -3.05 6.38 -6.50
CA LEU A 63 -2.86 4.94 -6.64
C LEU A 63 -3.03 4.58 -8.12
N ASP A 64 -2.08 3.80 -8.67
CA ASP A 64 -2.18 3.32 -10.05
C ASP A 64 -3.51 2.57 -10.26
N PRO A 65 -4.36 2.96 -11.22
CA PRO A 65 -5.62 2.27 -11.50
C PRO A 65 -5.45 0.79 -11.87
N ALA A 66 -4.28 0.42 -12.41
CA ALA A 66 -3.92 -0.95 -12.74
C ALA A 66 -3.35 -1.73 -11.53
N ALA A 67 -3.22 -1.10 -10.35
CA ALA A 67 -2.73 -1.75 -9.15
C ALA A 67 -3.72 -2.81 -8.63
N PHE A 68 -3.50 -4.06 -9.02
CA PHE A 68 -4.31 -5.18 -8.57
C PHE A 68 -3.85 -5.64 -7.18
N GLY A 69 -4.73 -5.49 -6.19
CA GLY A 69 -4.53 -5.98 -4.83
C GLY A 69 -4.68 -7.49 -4.72
N ARG A 70 -3.75 -8.15 -4.04
CA ARG A 70 -3.75 -9.58 -3.72
C ARG A 70 -3.58 -9.76 -2.22
N PHE A 71 -4.44 -10.56 -1.61
CA PHE A 71 -4.26 -10.93 -0.22
C PHE A 71 -3.12 -11.95 -0.06
N ARG A 72 -2.20 -11.70 0.87
CA ARG A 72 -1.14 -12.65 1.24
C ARG A 72 -0.95 -12.63 2.75
N ALA A 73 -1.21 -13.76 3.41
CA ALA A 73 -0.83 -13.99 4.81
C ALA A 73 -1.16 -12.84 5.79
N GLY A 74 -2.36 -12.24 5.67
CA GLY A 74 -2.78 -11.18 6.58
C GLY A 74 -2.39 -9.75 6.16
N GLN A 75 -1.85 -9.58 4.96
CA GLN A 75 -1.56 -8.29 4.34
C GLN A 75 -2.10 -8.24 2.90
N TRP A 76 -2.15 -7.04 2.35
CA TRP A 76 -2.54 -6.80 0.96
C TRP A 76 -1.36 -6.31 0.16
N VAL A 77 -1.13 -6.91 -1.00
CA VAL A 77 -0.01 -6.60 -1.90
C VAL A 77 -0.57 -6.14 -3.23
N PHE A 78 -0.21 -4.93 -3.64
CA PHE A 78 -0.62 -4.30 -4.89
C PHE A 78 0.53 -4.36 -5.89
N ASP A 79 0.24 -4.87 -7.08
CA ASP A 79 1.16 -4.87 -8.22
C ASP A 79 1.06 -3.50 -8.93
N GLY A 80 1.80 -2.53 -8.42
CA GLY A 80 1.67 -1.11 -8.74
C GLY A 80 1.98 -0.25 -7.52
N GLY A 81 2.20 1.04 -7.78
CA GLY A 81 2.55 2.02 -6.76
C GLY A 81 1.73 3.29 -6.88
N CYS A 82 2.38 4.41 -6.62
CA CYS A 82 1.83 5.72 -6.87
C CYS A 82 2.23 6.22 -8.26
N ALA A 83 1.28 6.80 -9.00
CA ALA A 83 1.43 7.31 -10.37
C ALA A 83 0.89 8.75 -10.51
#